data_AF-A0A2V8DA25-F1
#
_entry.id   AF-A0A2V8DA25-F1
#
_cell.length_a   1.000
_cell.length_b   1.000
_cell.length_c   1.000
_cell.angle_alpha   90.00
_cell.angle_beta   90.00
_cell.angle_gamma   90.00
#
_symmetry.space_group_name_H-M   'P 1'
#
loop_
_entity.id
_entity.type
_entity.pdbx_description
1 polymer ?
#
loop_
_entity_poly.entity_id
_entity_poly.type
_entity_poly.pdbx_seq_one_letter_code
_entity_poly.pdbx_strand_id
1 'polypeptide(L)'
;FPQWGAVDFELLEGRSNYNGADFTLTKRFSHRWQGSATYTLSRFMDADPVRDQWYIGSDGIVARRPIGFALAPDLGGEYALASAYAGGGTAAGGDQRHRAVFNGIWDIGYGVQLSGIYFYGSGERRRTNFGSDLRDEGGTVGIIGSARLRRDGTIIPREGFV
;
A
#
# COMPACT_ATOMS: atom_id res chain seq x y z
N PHE A 1 2.32 5.70 40.28
CA PHE A 1 2.30 5.81 38.81
C PHE A 1 3.45 5.00 38.26
N PRO A 2 3.24 4.07 37.31
CA PRO A 2 4.34 3.27 36.79
C PRO A 2 5.35 4.20 36.09
N GLN A 3 6.64 4.01 36.39
CA GLN A 3 7.75 4.88 35.96
C GLN A 3 8.02 4.83 34.44
N TRP A 4 7.29 4.00 33.70
CA TRP A 4 7.60 3.60 32.32
C TRP A 4 6.70 4.27 31.26
N GLY A 5 5.75 5.12 31.64
CA GLY A 5 4.79 5.69 30.68
C GLY A 5 3.89 4.64 30.04
N ALA A 6 3.31 4.95 28.88
CA ALA A 6 2.56 3.98 28.07
C ALA A 6 3.55 3.01 27.39
N VAL A 7 3.23 1.71 27.42
CA VAL A 7 3.96 0.69 26.66
C VAL A 7 3.06 0.26 25.51
N ASP A 8 3.52 0.52 24.29
CA ASP A 8 2.78 0.18 23.08
C ASP A 8 2.92 -1.31 22.77
N PHE A 9 1.82 -1.90 22.31
CA PHE A 9 1.76 -3.25 21.79
C PHE A 9 1.31 -3.20 20.33
N GLU A 10 2.12 -3.76 19.44
CA GLU A 10 1.84 -3.79 18.01
C GLU A 10 1.59 -5.23 17.54
N LEU A 11 0.50 -5.43 16.78
CA LEU A 11 0.21 -6.71 16.12
C LEU A 11 0.34 -6.53 14.61
N LEU A 12 1.36 -7.18 14.04
CA LEU A 12 1.65 -7.17 12.61
C LEU A 12 1.01 -8.37 11.91
N GLU A 13 -0.32 -8.42 11.92
CA GLU A 13 -1.09 -9.59 11.45
C GLU A 13 -1.83 -9.35 10.12
N GLY A 14 -1.54 -8.22 9.48
CA GLY A 14 -1.96 -7.99 8.11
C GLY A 14 -1.38 -9.04 7.17
N ARG A 15 -2.04 -9.23 6.02
CA ARG A 15 -1.55 -10.12 4.95
C ARG A 15 -1.42 -9.36 3.66
N SER A 16 -0.43 -9.73 2.85
CA SER A 16 -0.25 -9.15 1.52
C SER A 16 0.38 -10.16 0.57
N ASN A 17 0.23 -9.90 -0.72
CA ASN A 17 0.85 -10.68 -1.78
C ASN A 17 1.01 -9.86 -3.05
N TYR A 18 2.15 -10.08 -3.71
CA TYR A 18 2.54 -9.42 -4.94
C TYR A 18 2.68 -10.44 -6.05
N ASN A 19 2.07 -10.17 -7.21
CA ASN A 19 2.24 -10.97 -8.41
C ASN A 19 2.68 -10.03 -9.53
N GLY A 20 3.76 -10.35 -10.23
CA GLY A 20 4.29 -9.49 -11.28
C GLY A 20 4.77 -10.30 -12.48
N ALA A 21 4.68 -9.69 -13.66
CA ALA A 21 5.29 -10.17 -14.89
C ALA A 21 6.23 -9.08 -15.43
N ASP A 22 7.49 -9.46 -15.65
CA ASP A 22 8.53 -8.58 -16.18
C ASP A 22 8.86 -8.95 -17.63
N PHE A 23 8.83 -7.94 -18.49
CA PHE A 23 9.18 -8.04 -19.90
C PHE A 23 10.40 -7.17 -20.15
N THR A 24 11.49 -7.78 -20.61
CA THR A 24 12.71 -7.04 -20.95
C THR A 24 13.04 -7.21 -22.43
N LEU A 25 13.12 -6.09 -23.14
CA LEU A 25 13.59 -6.01 -24.51
C LEU A 25 14.96 -5.33 -24.50
N THR A 26 15.97 -6.03 -25.03
CA THR A 26 17.30 -5.46 -25.23
C THR A 26 17.60 -5.37 -26.71
N LYS A 27 18.19 -4.25 -27.13
CA LYS A 27 18.73 -4.08 -28.46
C LYS A 27 20.21 -3.77 -28.36
N ARG A 28 21.03 -4.62 -28.97
CA ARG A 28 22.46 -4.39 -29.15
C ARG A 28 22.70 -3.22 -30.11
N PHE A 29 23.88 -2.62 -30.01
CA PHE A 29 24.25 -1.49 -30.86
C PHE A 29 24.19 -1.88 -32.34
N SER A 30 23.26 -1.24 -33.06
CA SER A 30 23.12 -1.36 -34.51
C SER A 30 22.32 -0.18 -35.00
N HIS A 31 22.53 0.26 -36.25
CA HIS A 31 21.88 1.46 -36.78
C HIS A 31 22.03 2.67 -35.85
N ARG A 32 23.23 2.82 -35.27
CA ARG A 32 23.67 3.94 -34.42
C ARG A 32 23.05 4.02 -33.03
N TRP A 33 22.27 3.04 -32.58
CA TRP A 33 21.72 3.07 -31.22
C TRP A 33 21.66 1.71 -30.54
N GLN A 34 21.67 1.74 -29.21
CA GLN A 34 21.40 0.60 -28.33
C GLN A 34 20.47 1.03 -27.21
N GLY A 35 19.76 0.07 -26.63
CA GLY A 35 18.92 0.35 -25.48
C GLY A 35 18.34 -0.89 -24.84
N SER A 36 17.78 -0.69 -23.66
CA SER A 36 17.03 -1.67 -22.92
C SER A 36 15.72 -1.05 -22.46
N ALA A 37 14.64 -1.80 -22.57
CA ALA A 37 13.34 -1.46 -22.04
C ALA A 37 12.90 -2.60 -21.12
N THR A 38 12.51 -2.27 -19.90
CA THR A 38 11.89 -3.21 -18.96
C THR A 38 10.51 -2.69 -18.61
N TYR A 39 9.51 -3.57 -18.73
CA TYR A 39 8.15 -3.30 -18.36
C TYR A 39 7.66 -4.32 -17.35
N THR A 40 7.16 -3.84 -16.21
CA THR A 40 6.53 -4.66 -15.17
C THR A 40 5.03 -4.40 -15.19
N LEU A 41 4.25 -5.47 -15.33
CA LEU A 41 2.83 -5.47 -15.01
C LEU A 41 2.65 -6.20 -13.68
N SER A 42 2.15 -5.51 -12.66
CA SER A 42 2.07 -6.06 -11.30
C SER A 42 0.66 -6.03 -10.73
N ARG A 43 0.41 -6.84 -9.70
CA ARG A 43 -0.78 -6.83 -8.85
C ARG A 43 -0.34 -6.98 -7.41
N PHE A 44 -0.49 -5.92 -6.62
CA PHE A 44 -0.27 -5.94 -5.19
C PHE A 44 -1.62 -5.94 -4.44
N MET A 45 -1.85 -6.94 -3.61
CA MET A 45 -3.06 -7.07 -2.80
C MET A 45 -2.68 -7.14 -1.33
N ASP A 46 -3.52 -6.58 -0.47
CA ASP A 46 -3.33 -6.60 0.98
C ASP A 46 -4.66 -6.64 1.75
N ALA A 47 -4.57 -6.96 3.04
CA ALA A 47 -5.65 -6.83 4.01
C ALA A 47 -5.09 -6.42 5.36
N ASP A 48 -5.73 -5.44 5.99
CA ASP A 48 -5.54 -5.12 7.41
C ASP A 48 -6.04 -6.31 8.26
N PRO A 49 -5.49 -6.56 9.45
CA PRO A 49 -5.97 -7.63 10.32
C PRO A 49 -7.43 -7.39 10.70
N VAL A 50 -8.18 -8.49 10.89
CA VAL A 50 -9.52 -8.43 11.47
C VAL A 50 -9.39 -8.05 12.94
N ARG A 51 -10.32 -7.24 13.44
CA ARG A 51 -10.32 -6.89 14.86
C ARG A 51 -10.73 -8.07 15.74
N ASP A 52 -9.99 -8.21 16.82
CA ASP A 52 -10.33 -9.11 17.92
C ASP A 52 -10.95 -8.36 19.09
N GLN A 53 -11.72 -9.10 19.88
CA GLN A 53 -12.16 -8.65 21.19
C GLN A 53 -11.07 -8.92 22.22
N TRP A 54 -10.59 -7.85 22.86
CA TRP A 54 -9.66 -7.91 23.98
C TRP A 54 -10.38 -8.12 25.30
N TYR A 55 -9.78 -8.92 26.19
CA TYR A 55 -10.31 -9.18 27.53
C TYR A 55 -9.17 -9.53 28.51
N ILE A 56 -9.43 -9.41 29.81
CA ILE A 56 -8.53 -9.93 30.85
C ILE A 56 -8.93 -11.37 31.14
N GLY A 57 -8.01 -12.30 30.93
CA GLY A 57 -8.18 -13.71 31.22
C GLY A 57 -8.37 -13.98 32.71
N SER A 58 -8.84 -15.18 33.04
CA SER A 58 -9.00 -15.62 34.43
C SER A 58 -7.66 -15.74 35.19
N ASP A 59 -6.54 -15.77 34.45
CA ASP A 59 -5.16 -15.72 34.93
C ASP A 59 -4.65 -14.29 35.14
N GLY A 60 -5.47 -13.27 34.85
CA GLY A 60 -5.08 -11.86 34.93
C GLY A 60 -4.26 -11.37 33.74
N ILE A 61 -4.06 -12.19 32.70
CA ILE A 61 -3.29 -11.85 31.51
C ILE A 61 -4.22 -11.32 30.43
N VAL A 62 -3.80 -10.27 29.71
CA VAL A 62 -4.55 -9.76 28.55
C VAL A 62 -4.57 -10.83 27.46
N ALA A 63 -5.76 -11.18 26.99
CA ALA A 63 -5.99 -12.13 25.92
C ALA A 63 -6.94 -11.53 24.87
N ARG A 64 -7.04 -12.21 23.72
CA ARG A 64 -7.90 -11.81 22.61
C ARG A 64 -8.64 -13.00 22.03
N ARG A 65 -9.80 -12.72 21.43
CA ARG A 65 -10.62 -13.71 20.74
C ARG A 65 -11.32 -13.10 19.52
N PRO A 66 -11.70 -13.90 18.52
CA PRO A 66 -12.47 -13.41 17.39
C PRO A 66 -13.79 -12.76 17.83
N ILE A 67 -14.18 -11.69 17.13
CA ILE A 67 -15.49 -11.06 17.31
C ILE A 67 -16.57 -11.98 16.73
N GLY A 68 -17.60 -12.28 17.51
CA GLY A 68 -18.64 -13.27 17.17
C GLY A 68 -19.68 -12.82 16.14
N PHE A 69 -19.50 -11.68 15.48
CA PHE A 69 -20.39 -11.15 14.46
C PHE A 69 -19.60 -10.48 13.33
N ALA A 70 -20.23 -10.34 12.16
CA ALA A 70 -19.59 -9.73 11.01
C ALA A 70 -19.30 -8.24 11.26
N LEU A 71 -18.04 -7.84 11.08
CA LEU A 71 -17.64 -6.46 11.15
C LEU A 71 -17.97 -5.71 9.86
N ALA A 72 -18.11 -4.39 9.98
CA ALA A 72 -18.22 -3.53 8.81
C ALA A 72 -16.89 -3.59 7.99
N PRO A 73 -16.94 -3.44 6.66
CA PRO A 73 -15.75 -3.62 5.79
C PRO A 73 -14.58 -2.68 6.10
N ASP A 74 -14.87 -1.51 6.70
CA ASP A 74 -13.86 -0.55 7.14
C ASP A 74 -13.10 -1.02 8.39
N LEU A 75 -13.59 -1.99 9.15
CA LEU A 75 -12.99 -2.45 10.42
C LEU A 75 -11.95 -3.56 10.26
N GLY A 76 -11.38 -3.72 9.05
CA GLY A 76 -10.30 -4.68 8.78
C GLY A 76 -10.77 -5.96 8.06
N GLY A 77 -9.82 -6.76 7.61
CA GLY A 77 -10.06 -8.00 6.86
C GLY A 77 -10.43 -7.85 5.39
N GLU A 78 -10.68 -6.63 4.90
CA GLU A 78 -10.97 -6.38 3.48
C GLU A 78 -9.74 -6.64 2.62
N TYR A 79 -9.73 -7.78 1.92
CA TYR A 79 -8.68 -8.15 1.00
C TYR A 79 -8.93 -7.57 -0.40
N ALA A 80 -8.16 -6.56 -0.76
CA ALA A 80 -8.32 -5.80 -1.99
C ALA A 80 -6.95 -5.38 -2.54
N LEU A 81 -6.92 -4.46 -3.52
CA LEU A 81 -5.65 -3.98 -4.03
C LEU A 81 -4.98 -3.12 -2.94
N ALA A 82 -3.66 -3.13 -2.90
CA ALA A 82 -2.98 -2.30 -1.93
C ALA A 82 -3.20 -0.82 -2.28
N SER A 83 -3.73 -0.07 -1.33
CA SER A 83 -3.96 1.36 -1.46
C SER A 83 -2.87 2.12 -0.69
N ALA A 84 -2.09 2.92 -1.39
CA ALA A 84 -1.01 3.72 -0.83
C ALA A 84 -1.55 4.66 0.26
N TYR A 85 -0.79 4.82 1.32
CA TYR A 85 -1.10 5.71 2.42
C TYR A 85 0.18 6.41 2.89
N ALA A 86 0.07 7.70 3.23
CA ALA A 86 1.13 8.45 3.89
C ALA A 86 0.49 9.38 4.91
N GLY A 87 0.86 9.26 6.18
CA GLY A 87 0.35 10.14 7.23
C GLY A 87 0.66 9.63 8.64
N GLY A 88 0.93 10.55 9.56
CA GLY A 88 1.23 10.22 10.96
C GLY A 88 2.59 9.52 11.16
N GLY A 89 3.57 9.82 10.31
CA GLY A 89 4.92 9.25 10.42
C GLY A 89 5.07 7.85 9.82
N THR A 90 4.00 7.26 9.27
CA THR A 90 4.04 6.00 8.52
C THR A 90 3.67 6.21 7.05
N ALA A 91 4.23 5.37 6.19
CA ALA A 91 3.91 5.33 4.77
C ALA A 91 3.90 3.89 4.26
N ALA A 92 2.94 3.57 3.42
CA ALA A 92 2.79 2.28 2.75
C ALA A 92 2.57 2.50 1.24
N GLY A 93 3.26 1.71 0.42
CA GLY A 93 3.12 1.74 -1.03
C GLY A 93 1.84 1.07 -1.50
N GLY A 94 1.25 1.59 -2.57
CA GLY A 94 0.07 1.01 -3.21
C GLY A 94 0.41 0.08 -4.38
N ASP A 95 -0.64 -0.45 -5.00
CA ASP A 95 -0.58 -1.26 -6.22
C ASP A 95 -0.13 -0.43 -7.43
N GLN A 96 1.18 -0.29 -7.66
CA GLN A 96 1.70 0.30 -8.90
C GLN A 96 1.59 -0.71 -10.06
N ARG A 97 0.43 -0.70 -10.73
CA ARG A 97 0.06 -1.64 -11.80
C ARG A 97 1.07 -1.72 -12.93
N HIS A 98 1.56 -0.57 -13.38
CA HIS A 98 2.42 -0.45 -14.55
C HIS A 98 3.71 0.24 -14.15
N ARG A 99 4.85 -0.35 -14.51
CA ARG A 99 6.15 0.30 -14.42
C ARG A 99 6.92 0.07 -15.71
N ALA A 100 7.42 1.13 -16.32
CA ALA A 100 8.29 1.04 -17.48
C ALA A 100 9.59 1.80 -17.21
N VAL A 101 10.70 1.19 -17.58
CA VAL A 101 12.02 1.81 -17.53
C VAL A 101 12.65 1.62 -18.90
N PHE A 102 13.10 2.72 -19.49
CA PHE A 102 13.87 2.71 -20.72
C PHE A 102 15.22 3.38 -20.49
N ASN A 103 16.28 2.80 -21.03
CA ASN A 103 17.58 3.42 -21.09
C ASN A 103 18.21 3.18 -22.47
N GLY A 104 18.86 4.20 -23.03
CA GLY A 104 19.43 4.11 -24.37
C GLY A 104 20.57 5.08 -24.62
N ILE A 105 21.36 4.73 -25.62
CA ILE A 105 22.42 5.59 -26.18
C ILE A 105 22.24 5.61 -27.70
N TRP A 106 22.33 6.80 -28.27
CA TRP A 106 22.23 7.07 -29.70
C TRP A 106 23.45 7.88 -30.14
N ASP A 107 24.21 7.36 -31.10
CA ASP A 107 25.22 8.12 -31.82
C ASP A 107 24.52 9.04 -32.83
N ILE A 108 24.53 10.34 -32.52
CA ILE A 108 23.92 11.39 -33.36
C ILE A 108 24.89 11.89 -34.44
N GLY A 109 26.18 11.55 -34.34
CA GLY A 109 27.18 11.73 -35.39
C GLY A 109 28.30 12.67 -34.97
N TYR A 110 29.32 12.79 -35.82
CA TYR A 110 30.46 13.69 -35.59
C TYR A 110 31.20 13.43 -34.26
N GLY A 111 31.22 12.16 -33.80
CA GLY A 111 31.80 11.79 -32.51
C GLY A 111 30.93 12.14 -31.30
N VAL A 112 29.67 12.54 -31.52
CA VAL A 112 28.72 12.90 -30.46
C VAL A 112 27.73 11.77 -30.20
N GLN A 113 27.51 11.48 -28.91
CA GLN A 113 26.52 10.51 -28.44
C GLN A 113 25.55 11.18 -27.46
N LEU A 114 24.28 10.84 -27.60
CA LEU A 114 23.22 11.20 -26.67
C LEU A 114 22.83 9.96 -25.88
N SER A 115 22.68 10.11 -24.56
CA SER A 115 22.19 9.04 -23.69
C SER A 115 21.02 9.55 -22.85
N GLY A 116 20.14 8.63 -22.45
CA GLY A 116 18.99 8.98 -21.64
C GLY A 116 18.41 7.78 -20.92
N ILE A 117 17.71 8.08 -19.83
CA ILE A 117 16.91 7.14 -19.05
C ILE A 117 15.52 7.75 -18.82
N TYR A 118 14.50 6.91 -18.81
CA TYR A 118 13.12 7.31 -18.58
C TYR A 118 12.44 6.31 -17.66
N PHE A 119 11.71 6.83 -16.68
CA PHE A 119 10.91 6.04 -15.74
C PHE A 119 9.45 6.44 -15.89
N TYR A 120 8.59 5.43 -15.93
CA TYR A 120 7.15 5.57 -15.93
C TYR A 120 6.57 4.64 -14.88
N GLY A 121 5.62 5.15 -14.11
CA GLY A 121 4.81 4.38 -13.16
C GLY A 121 3.37 4.84 -13.26
N SER A 122 2.42 3.91 -13.25
CA SER A 122 1.01 4.24 -13.20
C SER A 122 0.17 3.13 -12.58
N GLY A 123 -1.08 3.47 -12.26
CA GLY A 123 -2.01 2.56 -11.63
C GLY A 123 -1.90 2.47 -10.12
N GLU A 124 -0.98 3.21 -9.51
CA GLU A 124 -0.85 3.34 -8.05
C GLU A 124 -2.17 3.85 -7.46
N ARG A 125 -2.73 3.09 -6.52
CA ARG A 125 -3.97 3.44 -5.85
C ARG A 125 -3.68 4.20 -4.58
N ARG A 126 -4.50 5.19 -4.24
CA ARG A 126 -4.42 5.89 -2.95
C ARG A 126 -5.62 5.62 -2.07
N ARG A 127 -5.36 5.39 -0.79
CA ARG A 127 -6.40 5.22 0.22
C ARG A 127 -7.17 6.52 0.35
N THR A 128 -8.49 6.47 0.17
CA THR A 128 -9.38 7.62 0.37
C THR A 128 -10.04 7.52 1.73
N ASN A 129 -10.13 8.65 2.44
CA ASN A 129 -10.83 8.76 3.71
C ASN A 129 -11.80 9.95 3.70
N PHE A 130 -12.68 9.98 4.70
CA PHE A 130 -13.71 10.98 4.94
C PHE A 130 -13.18 12.20 5.71
N GLY A 131 -11.93 12.13 6.20
CA GLY A 131 -11.25 13.22 6.91
C GLY A 131 -11.69 13.44 8.36
N SER A 132 -12.66 12.68 8.87
CA SER A 132 -13.05 12.68 10.29
C SER A 132 -13.16 11.26 10.82
N ASP A 133 -12.72 11.04 12.05
CA ASP A 133 -12.92 9.79 12.77
C ASP A 133 -14.36 9.71 13.32
N LEU A 134 -15.23 9.00 12.60
CA LEU A 134 -16.62 8.77 13.03
C LEU A 134 -16.77 7.53 13.91
N ARG A 135 -15.72 6.72 14.05
CA ARG A 135 -15.72 5.51 14.88
C ARG A 135 -15.14 5.76 16.28
N ASP A 136 -14.55 6.94 16.48
CA ASP A 136 -13.84 7.34 17.71
C ASP A 136 -12.74 6.34 18.08
N GLU A 137 -11.96 5.96 17.06
CA GLU A 137 -10.87 4.99 17.19
C GLU A 137 -9.55 5.66 17.57
N GLY A 138 -9.53 6.99 17.71
CA GLY A 138 -8.38 7.76 18.16
C GLY A 138 -7.32 7.96 17.08
N GLY A 139 -7.69 7.81 15.79
CA GLY A 139 -6.74 7.72 14.68
C GLY A 139 -6.39 9.06 14.01
N THR A 140 -5.57 9.90 14.64
CA THR A 140 -4.88 11.00 13.90
C THR A 140 -3.65 10.49 13.12
N VAL A 141 -3.29 9.20 13.29
CA VAL A 141 -2.06 8.62 12.74
C VAL A 141 -2.30 7.19 12.28
N GLY A 142 -2.67 7.04 11.01
CA GLY A 142 -2.19 6.00 10.09
C GLY A 142 -2.34 4.51 10.36
N ILE A 143 -2.91 4.05 11.46
CA ILE A 143 -2.98 2.61 11.74
C ILE A 143 -4.39 2.25 12.22
N ILE A 144 -5.11 1.49 11.37
CA ILE A 144 -6.33 0.72 11.64
C ILE A 144 -7.61 1.55 11.93
N GLY A 145 -7.53 2.87 11.87
CA GLY A 145 -8.69 3.76 11.81
C GLY A 145 -9.12 4.02 10.37
N SER A 146 -9.87 3.11 9.75
CA SER A 146 -10.51 3.39 8.48
C SER A 146 -11.53 4.51 8.67
N ALA A 147 -11.10 5.76 8.56
CA ALA A 147 -11.97 6.91 8.38
C ALA A 147 -12.69 6.84 7.01
N ARG A 148 -13.11 5.65 6.57
CA ARG A 148 -13.87 5.38 5.37
C ARG A 148 -15.36 5.43 5.66
N LEU A 149 -15.79 5.38 6.93
CA LEU A 149 -17.17 5.65 7.31
C LEU A 149 -17.53 7.11 7.03
N ARG A 150 -18.62 7.32 6.29
CA ARG A 150 -19.23 8.64 6.04
C ARG A 150 -20.34 8.91 7.04
N ARG A 151 -20.73 10.19 7.21
CA ARG A 151 -21.84 10.62 8.10
C ARG A 151 -23.21 10.04 7.73
N ASP A 152 -23.40 9.67 6.46
CA ASP A 152 -24.62 9.03 5.97
C ASP A 152 -24.65 7.50 6.22
N GLY A 153 -23.64 6.96 6.91
CA GLY A 153 -23.51 5.53 7.21
C GLY A 153 -22.90 4.69 6.10
N THR A 154 -22.56 5.28 4.95
CA THR A 154 -21.93 4.56 3.84
C THR A 154 -20.41 4.45 4.01
N ILE A 155 -19.80 3.44 3.38
CA ILE A 155 -18.35 3.20 3.43
C ILE A 155 -17.69 3.67 2.11
N ILE A 156 -16.61 4.45 2.21
CA ILE A 156 -15.75 4.80 1.07
C ILE A 156 -15.05 3.51 0.59
N PRO A 157 -15.05 3.17 -0.70
CA PRO A 157 -14.29 2.02 -1.20
C PRO A 157 -12.78 2.16 -0.98
N ARG A 158 -12.06 1.05 -0.77
CA ARG A 158 -10.60 1.06 -0.55
C ARG A 158 -9.84 1.51 -1.80
N GLU A 159 -10.35 1.11 -2.98
CA GLU A 159 -9.74 1.34 -4.30
C GLU A 159 -10.33 2.55 -5.05
N GLY A 160 -10.63 3.64 -4.34
CA GLY A 160 -11.40 4.75 -4.92
C GLY A 160 -10.68 5.64 -5.92
N PHE A 161 -9.33 5.68 -5.91
CA PHE A 161 -8.55 6.66 -6.68
C PHE A 161 -7.25 6.06 -7.27
N VAL A 162 -6.99 6.35 -8.54
CA VAL A 162 -5.78 6.01 -9.34
C VAL A 162 -5.29 7.26 -10.04
#